data_AF-A0A937WKY8-F1
#
_entry.id   AF-A0A937WKY8-F1
#
_cell.length_a   1.000
_cell.length_b   1.000
_cell.length_c   1.000
_cell.angle_alpha   90.00
_cell.angle_beta   90.00
_cell.angle_gamma   90.00
#
_symmetry.space_group_name_H-M   'P 1'
#
loop_
_entity.id
_entity.type
_entity.pdbx_description
1 polymer ?
#
loop_
_entity_poly.entity_id
_entity_poly.type
_entity_poly.pdbx_seq_one_letter_code
_entity_poly.pdbx_strand_id
1 'polypeptide(L)' 'MTRVEILEELKKLTVIERLSIIEAALYLIREDLQQVEQPIARTERKQQLATAAEALRPDYAAGGELTIFTALDSEDFYA' A
#
# COMPACT_ATOMS: atom_id res chain seq x y z
N MET A 1 18.08 -15.20 26.38
CA MET A 1 19.18 -14.23 26.34
C MET A 1 18.70 -12.91 26.92
N THR A 2 19.48 -12.29 27.79
CA THR A 2 19.19 -10.96 28.32
C THR A 2 19.76 -9.87 27.41
N ARG A 3 19.21 -8.64 27.46
CA ARG A 3 19.71 -7.50 26.69
C ARG A 3 21.22 -7.26 26.90
N VAL A 4 21.69 -7.52 28.12
CA VAL A 4 23.09 -7.33 28.50
C VAL A 4 23.99 -8.35 27.81
N GLU A 5 23.59 -9.62 27.80
CA GLU A 5 24.33 -10.69 27.10
C GLU A 5 24.49 -10.39 25.60
N ILE A 6 23.42 -9.92 24.94
CA ILE A 6 23.45 -9.59 23.50
C ILE A 6 24.46 -8.48 23.22
N LEU A 7 24.51 -7.44 24.07
CA LEU A 7 25.45 -6.34 23.90
C LEU A 7 26.90 -6.77 24.15
N GLU A 8 27.13 -7.66 25.12
CA GLU A 8 28.46 -8.21 25.38
C GLU A 8 28.96 -9.09 24.23
N GLU A 9 28.11 -9.90 23.61
CA GLU A 9 28.50 -10.67 22.43
C GLU A 9 28.80 -9.77 21.22
N LEU A 10 27.99 -8.71 20.99
CA LEU A 10 28.27 -7.76 19.91
C LEU A 10 29.60 -7.02 20.11
N LYS A 11 30.01 -6.74 21.35
CA LYS A 11 31.29 -6.08 21.64
C LYS A 11 32.51 -6.91 21.24
N LYS A 12 32.38 -8.24 21.20
CA LYS A 12 33.47 -9.15 20.79
C LYS A 12 33.75 -9.11 19.28
N LEU A 13 32.83 -8.57 18.50
CA LEU A 13 32.92 -8.48 17.05
C LEU A 13 33.60 -7.19 16.60
N THR A 14 34.12 -7.21 15.38
CA THR A 14 34.62 -5.99 14.72
C THR A 14 33.48 -5.00 14.50
N VAL A 15 33.81 -3.74 14.24
CA VAL A 15 32.80 -2.70 13.97
C VAL A 15 32.00 -3.04 12.71
N ILE A 16 32.65 -3.62 11.70
CA ILE A 16 32.02 -4.02 10.43
C ILE A 16 30.97 -5.12 10.66
N GLU A 17 31.33 -6.16 11.41
CA GLU A 17 30.41 -7.25 11.75
C GLU A 17 29.23 -6.78 12.59
N ARG A 18 29.47 -5.89 13.57
CA ARG A 18 28.40 -5.25 14.34
C ARG A 18 27.41 -4.52 13.44
N LEU A 19 27.92 -3.76 12.48
CA LEU A 19 27.09 -2.98 11.57
C LEU A 19 26.24 -3.90 10.68
N SER A 20 26.83 -4.98 10.18
CA SER A 20 26.12 -6.00 9.40
C SER A 20 25.01 -6.69 10.18
N ILE A 21 25.25 -7.03 11.45
CA ILE A 21 24.22 -7.65 12.31
C ILE A 21 23.07 -6.68 12.61
N ILE A 22 23.39 -5.41 12.89
CA ILE A 22 22.37 -4.38 13.13
C ILE A 22 21.52 -4.16 11.87
N GLU A 23 22.14 -4.15 10.70
CA GLU A 23 21.43 -4.01 9.41
C GLU A 23 20.50 -5.20 9.15
N ALA A 24 20.97 -6.43 9.38
CA ALA A 24 20.14 -7.63 9.27
C ALA A 24 18.96 -7.61 10.26
N ALA A 25 19.20 -7.20 11.52
CA ALA A 25 18.15 -7.08 12.53
C ALA A 25 17.11 -6.00 12.13
N LEU A 26 17.55 -4.87 11.58
CA LEU A 26 16.65 -3.84 11.06
C LEU A 26 15.82 -4.32 9.87
N TYR A 27 16.41 -5.14 8.99
CA TYR A 27 15.69 -5.72 7.87
C TYR A 27 14.54 -6.61 8.34
N LEU A 28 14.80 -7.51 9.30
CA LEU A 28 13.79 -8.39 9.87
C LEU A 28 12.65 -7.62 10.54
N ILE A 29 12.97 -6.57 11.31
CA ILE A 29 11.95 -5.72 11.93
C ILE A 29 11.07 -5.05 10.87
N ARG A 30 11.66 -4.58 9.76
CA ARG A 30 10.90 -3.98 8.65
C ARG A 30 10.01 -4.99 7.95
N GLU A 31 10.49 -6.21 7.75
CA GLU A 31 9.71 -7.29 7.17
C GLU A 31 8.49 -7.62 8.05
N ASP A 32 8.69 -7.75 9.36
CA ASP A 32 7.60 -7.99 10.31
C ASP A 32 6.57 -6.86 10.30
N LEU A 33 7.03 -5.60 10.28
CA LEU A 33 6.13 -4.44 10.18
C LEU A 33 5.33 -4.44 8.87
N GLN A 34 5.97 -4.75 7.74
CA GLN A 34 5.29 -4.86 6.46
C GLN A 34 4.25 -5.98 6.45
N GLN A 35 4.51 -7.11 7.10
CA GLN A 35 3.54 -8.20 7.20
C GLN A 35 2.32 -7.83 8.05
N VAL A 36 2.49 -6.99 9.08
CA VAL A 36 1.39 -6.51 9.93
C VAL A 36 0.59 -5.39 9.25
N GLU A 37 1.24 -4.49 8.52
CA GLU A 37 0.58 -3.36 7.86
C GLU A 37 -0.14 -3.74 6.56
N GLN A 38 0.38 -4.69 5.78
CA GLN A 38 -0.21 -5.06 4.48
C GLN A 38 -1.67 -5.55 4.52
N PRO A 39 -2.09 -6.45 5.42
CA PRO A 39 -3.47 -6.92 5.46
C PRO A 39 -4.45 -5.83 5.93
N ILE A 40 -4.03 -4.97 6.85
CA ILE A 40 -4.83 -3.85 7.36
C ILE A 40 -4.96 -2.78 6.28
N ALA A 41 -3.85 -2.34 5.69
CA ALA A 41 -3.81 -1.32 4.65
C ALA A 41 -4.56 -1.74 3.38
N ARG A 42 -4.53 -3.03 3.00
CA ARG A 42 -5.28 -3.51 1.82
C ARG A 42 -6.78 -3.49 2.06
N THR A 43 -7.23 -3.83 3.26
CA THR A 43 -8.66 -3.85 3.62
C THR A 43 -9.20 -2.43 3.72
N GLU A 44 -8.47 -1.54 4.40
CA GLU A 44 -8.82 -0.11 4.49
C GLU A 44 -8.82 0.55 3.11
N ARG A 45 -7.81 0.29 2.26
CA ARG A 45 -7.76 0.80 0.89
C ARG A 45 -8.93 0.31 0.04
N LYS A 46 -9.34 -0.96 0.19
CA LYS A 46 -10.50 -1.50 -0.52
C LYS A 46 -11.79 -0.82 -0.09
N GLN A 47 -11.97 -0.54 1.20
CA GLN A 47 -13.12 0.20 1.71
C GLN A 47 -13.14 1.65 1.20
N GLN A 48 -12.00 2.34 1.25
CA GLN A 48 -11.89 3.70 0.72
C GLN A 48 -12.22 3.78 -0.78
N LEU A 49 -11.73 2.82 -1.57
CA LEU A 49 -12.04 2.72 -3.00
C LEU A 49 -13.53 2.42 -3.25
N ALA A 50 -14.16 1.57 -2.43
CA ALA A 50 -15.58 1.29 -2.52
C ALA A 50 -16.42 2.54 -2.24
N THR A 51 -16.09 3.28 -1.17
CA THR A 51 -16.75 4.55 -0.83
C THR A 51 -16.60 5.59 -1.94
N ALA A 52 -15.40 5.71 -2.52
CA ALA A 52 -15.15 6.63 -3.63
C ALA A 52 -15.95 6.23 -4.88
N ALA A 53 -16.06 4.93 -5.18
CA ALA A 53 -16.85 4.44 -6.30
C ALA A 53 -18.35 4.67 -6.11
N GLU A 54 -18.88 4.52 -4.88
CA GLU A 54 -20.27 4.87 -4.57
C GLU A 54 -20.53 6.37 -4.72
N ALA A 55 -19.58 7.22 -4.28
CA ALA A 55 -19.69 8.66 -4.40
C ALA A 55 -19.68 9.15 -5.85
N LEU A 56 -18.90 8.51 -6.73
CA LEU A 56 -18.83 8.81 -8.17
C LEU A 56 -19.96 8.19 -8.99
N ARG A 57 -20.72 7.25 -8.41
CA ARG A 57 -21.82 6.54 -9.10
C ARG A 57 -22.85 7.45 -9.80
N PRO A 58 -23.31 8.59 -9.24
CA PRO A 58 -24.22 9.49 -9.95
C PRO A 58 -23.59 10.16 -11.17
N ASP A 59 -22.28 10.41 -11.16
CA ASP A 59 -21.58 11.08 -12.27
C ASP A 59 -21.50 10.18 -13.51
N TYR A 60 -21.49 8.86 -13.30
CA TYR A 60 -21.57 7.82 -14.33
C TYR A 60 -23.01 7.42 -14.73
N ALA A 61 -24.04 7.93 -14.06
CA ALA A 61 -25.43 7.65 -14.44
C ALA A 61 -25.77 8.34 -15.77
N ALA A 62 -26.79 7.85 -16.49
CA ALA A 62 -27.21 8.45 -17.77
C ALA A 62 -27.61 9.93 -17.57
N GLY A 63 -26.90 10.84 -18.25
CA GLY A 63 -27.06 12.29 -18.10
C GLY A 63 -26.20 12.90 -16.99
N GLY A 64 -25.36 12.11 -16.31
CA GLY A 64 -24.35 12.55 -15.37
C GLY A 64 -23.14 13.20 -16.06
N GLU A 65 -22.35 13.95 -15.29
CA GLU A 65 -21.24 14.78 -15.81
C GLU A 65 -20.20 13.95 -16.59
N LEU A 66 -19.96 12.70 -16.23
CA LEU A 66 -18.99 11.84 -16.92
C LEU A 66 -19.59 11.11 -18.14
N THR A 67 -20.89 11.29 -18.40
CA THR A 67 -21.57 10.73 -19.58
C THR A 67 -21.64 11.70 -20.76
N ILE A 68 -21.09 12.92 -20.63
CA ILE A 68 -21.10 13.97 -21.67
C ILE A 68 -20.52 13.48 -23.00
N PHE A 69 -19.51 12.60 -22.98
CA PHE A 69 -18.90 12.03 -24.20
C PHE A 69 -19.50 10.69 -24.63
N THR A 70 -20.45 10.14 -23.85
CA THR A 70 -21.12 8.87 -24.17
C THR A 70 -22.39 9.06 -24.98
N ALA A 71 -22.91 10.29 -25.04
CA ALA A 71 -23.81 10.72 -26.08
C ALA A 71 -23.01 10.85 -27.39
N LEU A 72 -22.70 9.71 -28.01
CA LEU A 72 -22.40 9.68 -29.42
C LEU A 72 -23.67 10.17 -30.10
N ASP A 73 -23.66 11.40 -30.62
CA ASP A 73 -24.57 11.76 -31.70
C ASP A 73 -24.29 10.72 -32.80
N SER A 74 -25.16 9.72 -32.89
CA SER A 74 -25.14 8.79 -33.99
C SER A 74 -25.47 9.61 -35.23
N GLU A 75 -24.45 10.09 -35.92
CA GLU A 75 -24.63 10.61 -37.26
C GLU A 75 -25.23 9.46 -38.09
N ASP A 76 -26.45 9.65 -38.58
CA ASP A 76 -27.08 8.70 -39.50
C ASP A 76 -26.27 8.70 -40.80
N PHE A 77 -25.26 7.83 -40.89
CA PHE A 77 -24.40 7.67 -42.06
C PHE A 77 -25.10 7.06 -43.29
N TYR A 78 -26.44 7.03 -43.32
CA TYR A 78 -27.24 6.44 -44.40
C TYR A 78 -28.49 7.28 -44.73
N ALA A 79 -28.30 8.46 -45.34
CA ALA A 79 -29.35 9.21 -46.02
C ALA A 79 -28.95 9.52 -47.47
#